data_AF-A0A026WLM6-F1
#
_entry.id   AF-A0A026WLM6-F1
#
_cell.length_a   1.000
_cell.length_b   1.000
_cell.length_c   1.000
_cell.angle_alpha   90.00
_cell.angle_beta   90.00
_cell.angle_gamma   90.00
#
_symmetry.space_group_name_H-M   'P 1'
#
loop_
_entity.id
_entity.type
_entity.pdbx_description
1 polymer ?
#
loop_
_entity_poly.entity_id
_entity_poly.type
_entity_poly.pdbx_seq_one_letter_code
_entity_poly.pdbx_strand_id
1 'polypeptide(L)'
;QDKGRRPLHTLQPAANDNEALVGADRIIKSKSTHQLKEAKTKFNTNNTANKGKPKGRKKVKEDKAVQTAREEKVKIEVNDLISTDNPSENYWQVLAERRRIALENTLTENKRLEQYVESLEEKLHVYKEMLEETKVVVEVLQVMLN
;
A
#
# COMPACT_ATOMS: atom_id res chain seq x y z
N GLN A 1 11.78 -51.61 0.03
CA GLN A 1 10.46 -50.98 -0.26
C GLN A 1 10.74 -49.59 -0.78
N ASP A 2 10.56 -49.40 -2.08
CA ASP A 2 10.90 -48.16 -2.79
C ASP A 2 9.77 -47.14 -2.62
N LYS A 3 10.07 -45.97 -2.01
CA LYS A 3 9.08 -44.90 -1.84
C LYS A 3 9.01 -44.13 -3.16
N GLY A 4 8.23 -44.67 -4.10
CA GLY A 4 8.03 -44.12 -5.44
C GLY A 4 7.71 -42.62 -5.42
N ARG A 5 8.32 -41.87 -6.33
CA ARG A 5 8.09 -40.44 -6.53
C ARG A 5 6.64 -40.22 -6.95
N ARG A 6 5.95 -39.26 -6.31
CA ARG A 6 4.58 -38.89 -6.70
C ARG A 6 4.65 -37.98 -7.94
N PRO A 7 3.84 -38.23 -8.99
CA PRO A 7 3.77 -37.33 -10.13
C PRO A 7 3.15 -35.98 -9.72
N LEU A 8 3.50 -34.94 -10.46
CA LEU A 8 2.96 -33.60 -10.26
C LEU A 8 1.45 -33.59 -10.52
N HIS A 9 0.70 -32.90 -9.64
CA HIS A 9 -0.74 -32.78 -9.75
C HIS A 9 -1.10 -31.62 -10.69
N THR A 10 -1.80 -31.93 -11.77
CA THR A 10 -2.27 -30.93 -12.74
C THR A 10 -3.44 -30.16 -12.13
N LEU A 11 -3.22 -28.87 -11.83
CA LEU A 11 -4.22 -28.02 -11.16
C LEU A 11 -5.31 -27.51 -12.12
N GLN A 12 -5.02 -27.40 -13.43
CA GLN A 12 -5.97 -26.93 -14.44
C GLN A 12 -5.76 -27.68 -15.78
N PRO A 13 -6.65 -28.64 -16.14
CA PRO A 13 -6.50 -29.43 -17.37
C PRO A 13 -6.73 -28.65 -18.67
N ALA A 14 -7.38 -27.48 -18.63
CA ALA A 14 -7.50 -26.56 -19.76
C ALA A 14 -7.81 -25.14 -19.24
N ALA A 15 -6.89 -24.21 -19.47
CA ALA A 15 -7.11 -22.79 -19.21
C ALA A 15 -7.62 -22.15 -20.51
N ASN A 16 -8.95 -22.12 -20.68
CA ASN A 16 -9.57 -21.44 -21.82
C ASN A 16 -9.87 -19.96 -21.54
N ASP A 17 -9.59 -19.48 -20.32
CA ASP A 17 -9.93 -18.13 -19.88
C ASP A 17 -8.78 -17.51 -19.09
N ASN A 18 -8.33 -16.32 -19.49
CA ASN A 18 -7.07 -15.69 -19.06
C ASN A 18 -7.19 -14.95 -17.72
N GLU A 19 -8.38 -14.92 -17.11
CA GLU A 19 -8.62 -14.19 -15.85
C GLU A 19 -8.76 -15.08 -14.60
N ALA A 20 -8.93 -16.39 -14.76
CA ALA A 20 -9.15 -17.30 -13.63
C ALA A 20 -7.84 -17.90 -13.10
N LEU A 21 -7.03 -17.08 -12.42
CA LEU A 21 -5.85 -17.54 -11.70
C LEU A 21 -6.25 -18.35 -10.45
N VAL A 22 -6.16 -19.67 -10.53
CA VAL A 22 -6.39 -20.55 -9.36
C VAL A 22 -5.13 -20.56 -8.51
N GLY A 23 -5.12 -19.78 -7.43
CA GLY A 23 -3.95 -19.67 -6.53
C GLY A 23 -4.09 -18.62 -5.43
N ALA A 24 -5.03 -17.67 -5.55
CA ALA A 24 -5.27 -16.64 -4.54
C ALA A 24 -5.72 -17.20 -3.17
N ASP A 25 -6.39 -18.36 -3.15
CA ASP A 25 -7.02 -18.89 -1.93
C ASP A 25 -6.24 -20.02 -1.25
N ARG A 26 -4.98 -20.25 -1.61
CA ARG A 26 -4.11 -21.12 -0.79
C ARG A 26 -3.65 -20.39 0.47
N ILE A 27 -4.60 -20.08 1.34
CA ILE A 27 -4.36 -19.86 2.77
C ILE A 27 -3.70 -21.14 3.28
N ILE A 28 -2.40 -21.05 3.55
CA ILE A 28 -1.69 -22.07 4.30
C ILE A 28 -2.38 -22.14 5.66
N LYS A 29 -3.22 -23.16 5.87
CA LYS A 29 -3.78 -23.50 7.18
C LYS A 29 -2.62 -23.87 8.11
N SER A 30 -1.98 -22.88 8.72
CA SER A 30 -1.26 -23.08 9.97
C SER A 30 -2.32 -23.36 11.03
N LYS A 31 -2.28 -24.58 11.58
CA LYS A 31 -3.12 -24.95 12.71
C LYS A 31 -2.69 -24.11 13.91
N SER A 32 -3.42 -23.04 14.20
CA SER A 32 -3.53 -22.52 15.55
C SER A 32 -4.86 -21.81 15.70
N THR A 33 -5.74 -22.49 16.42
CA THR A 33 -6.92 -21.95 17.09
C THR A 33 -6.66 -20.55 17.66
N HIS A 34 -7.42 -19.56 17.23
CA HIS A 34 -8.44 -18.89 18.05
C HIS A 34 -9.09 -17.76 17.23
N GLN A 35 -10.42 -17.75 17.28
CA GLN A 35 -11.28 -16.66 16.86
C GLN A 35 -10.86 -15.35 17.55
N LEU A 36 -11.05 -14.20 16.88
CA LEU A 36 -11.61 -12.94 17.41
C LEU A 36 -11.40 -11.86 16.33
N LYS A 37 -12.46 -11.38 15.68
CA LYS A 37 -13.24 -10.18 16.05
C LYS A 37 -12.43 -8.86 15.99
N GLU A 38 -12.98 -7.97 15.18
CA GLU A 38 -12.70 -6.55 15.00
C GLU A 38 -12.34 -5.78 16.30
N ALA A 39 -11.38 -4.87 16.22
CA ALA A 39 -11.33 -3.61 16.98
C ALA A 39 -10.17 -2.75 16.42
N LYS A 40 -10.44 -1.66 15.70
CA LYS A 40 -10.55 -0.29 16.22
C LYS A 40 -9.37 0.16 17.09
N THR A 41 -8.63 1.08 16.49
CA THR A 41 -7.86 2.19 17.07
C THR A 41 -8.22 2.53 18.52
N LYS A 42 -7.20 2.63 19.39
CA LYS A 42 -7.08 3.67 20.44
C LYS A 42 -5.69 3.59 21.07
N PHE A 43 -4.89 4.60 20.75
CA PHE A 43 -3.68 4.99 21.45
C PHE A 43 -4.09 5.46 22.86
N ASN A 44 -3.56 4.87 23.92
CA ASN A 44 -3.59 5.51 25.23
C ASN A 44 -2.35 5.12 26.04
N THR A 45 -1.48 6.11 26.23
CA THR A 45 -0.24 6.03 26.99
C THR A 45 -0.58 6.21 28.46
N ASN A 46 -0.38 5.18 29.28
CA ASN A 46 -0.27 5.34 30.73
C ASN A 46 0.99 4.64 31.24
N ASN A 47 1.91 5.46 31.75
CA ASN A 47 3.12 5.08 32.44
C ASN A 47 2.79 4.46 33.79
N THR A 48 3.30 3.26 34.08
CA THR A 48 3.66 2.85 35.45
C THR A 48 4.89 1.94 35.41
N ALA A 49 5.94 2.36 36.10
CA ALA A 49 7.16 1.62 36.30
C ALA A 49 6.95 0.39 37.21
N ASN A 50 7.60 -0.74 36.90
CA ASN A 50 8.27 -1.56 37.92
C ASN A 50 9.23 -2.61 37.31
N LYS A 51 10.27 -2.88 38.10
CA LYS A 51 11.57 -3.48 37.76
C LYS A 51 11.56 -5.01 37.57
N GLY A 52 12.48 -5.54 36.74
CA GLY A 52 12.88 -6.96 36.83
C GLY A 52 13.71 -7.59 35.69
N LYS A 53 15.03 -7.31 35.62
CA LYS A 53 16.16 -8.16 35.10
C LYS A 53 16.13 -8.69 33.62
N PRO A 54 17.24 -9.25 33.06
CA PRO A 54 18.00 -8.56 32.02
C PRO A 54 18.10 -9.25 30.64
N LYS A 55 18.37 -8.42 29.63
CA LYS A 55 19.16 -8.70 28.40
C LYS A 55 18.71 -9.86 27.50
N GLY A 56 17.58 -9.68 26.82
CA GLY A 56 17.49 -10.11 25.42
C GLY A 56 18.21 -9.08 24.56
N ARG A 57 19.32 -9.46 23.90
CA ARG A 57 19.96 -8.60 22.90
C ARG A 57 18.92 -8.26 21.84
N LYS A 58 18.33 -7.05 21.89
CA LYS A 58 17.63 -6.48 20.74
C LYS A 58 18.68 -6.41 19.63
N LYS A 59 18.61 -7.33 18.67
CA LYS A 59 19.30 -7.16 17.39
C LYS A 59 18.65 -5.94 16.76
N VAL A 60 19.27 -4.78 16.97
CA VAL A 60 19.01 -3.60 16.17
C VAL A 60 19.35 -4.03 14.75
N LYS A 61 18.33 -4.25 13.93
CA LYS A 61 18.55 -4.29 12.49
C LYS A 61 18.83 -2.84 12.13
N GLU A 62 20.06 -2.55 11.76
CA GLU A 62 20.38 -1.31 11.10
C GLU A 62 19.69 -1.38 9.74
N ASP A 63 18.56 -0.69 9.61
CA ASP A 63 17.98 -0.41 8.32
C ASP A 63 18.95 0.54 7.61
N LYS A 64 19.88 -0.04 6.85
CA LYS A 64 20.70 0.73 5.92
C LYS A 64 19.75 1.21 4.83
N ALA A 65 19.19 2.39 5.03
CA ALA A 65 18.61 3.18 3.96
C ALA A 65 19.76 3.60 3.04
N VAL A 66 20.19 2.68 2.17
CA VAL A 66 21.19 2.97 1.15
C VAL A 66 20.50 3.86 0.14
N GLN A 67 20.75 5.17 0.24
CA GLN A 67 20.53 6.07 -0.87
C GLN A 67 21.44 5.60 -2.00
N THR A 68 20.86 5.05 -3.06
CA THR A 68 21.57 4.70 -4.29
C THR A 68 21.98 5.97 -5.01
N ALA A 69 23.01 6.64 -4.52
CA ALA A 69 23.73 7.64 -5.29
C ALA A 69 24.41 6.93 -6.48
N ARG A 70 24.29 7.54 -7.65
CA ARG A 70 24.61 6.94 -8.94
C ARG A 70 26.11 6.96 -9.21
N GLU A 71 26.68 5.77 -9.33
CA GLU A 71 27.88 5.54 -10.13
C GLU A 71 27.50 4.52 -11.21
N GLU A 72 27.60 4.96 -12.47
CA GLU A 72 27.28 4.21 -13.71
C GLU A 72 25.81 3.88 -14.06
N LYS A 73 25.52 3.79 -15.37
CA LYS A 73 24.24 3.31 -15.89
C LYS A 73 24.22 1.78 -15.76
N VAL A 74 23.92 1.29 -14.56
CA VAL A 74 23.73 -0.13 -14.30
C VAL A 74 22.59 -0.65 -15.20
N LYS A 75 22.87 -1.66 -16.02
CA LYS A 75 21.91 -2.29 -16.93
C LYS A 75 21.59 -3.69 -16.41
N ILE A 76 20.34 -4.10 -16.62
CA ILE A 76 19.91 -5.48 -16.37
C ILE A 76 20.49 -6.34 -17.48
N GLU A 77 21.19 -7.41 -17.10
CA GLU A 77 21.74 -8.37 -18.06
C GLU A 77 20.72 -9.43 -18.43
N VAL A 78 20.89 -10.10 -19.58
CA VAL A 78 19.97 -11.17 -20.01
C VAL A 78 19.93 -12.29 -18.96
N ASN A 79 21.08 -12.61 -18.35
CA ASN A 79 21.18 -13.66 -17.33
C ASN A 79 20.31 -13.35 -16.10
N ASP A 80 20.12 -12.07 -15.73
CA ASP A 80 19.23 -11.69 -14.62
C ASP A 80 17.76 -12.02 -14.86
N LEU A 81 17.37 -12.20 -16.13
CA LEU A 81 15.99 -12.47 -16.53
C LEU A 81 15.73 -13.96 -16.80
N ILE A 82 16.79 -14.73 -17.09
CA ILE A 82 16.67 -16.14 -17.53
C ILE A 82 17.30 -17.16 -16.58
N SER A 83 18.16 -16.75 -15.65
CA SER A 83 18.77 -17.70 -14.70
C SER A 83 17.74 -18.29 -13.75
N THR A 84 17.90 -19.57 -13.43
CA THR A 84 17.17 -20.25 -12.35
C THR A 84 17.67 -19.84 -10.96
N ASP A 85 18.85 -19.25 -10.91
CA ASP A 85 19.49 -18.73 -9.71
C ASP A 85 19.02 -17.29 -9.41
N ASN A 86 19.37 -16.78 -8.22
CA ASN A 86 18.96 -15.44 -7.82
C ASN A 86 19.55 -14.37 -8.76
N PRO A 87 18.76 -13.37 -9.21
CA PRO A 87 19.26 -12.29 -10.06
C PRO A 87 20.44 -11.55 -9.43
N SER A 88 21.27 -10.91 -10.26
CA SER A 88 22.39 -10.11 -9.79
C SER A 88 21.92 -8.89 -8.99
N GLU A 89 22.84 -8.31 -8.23
CA GLU A 89 22.60 -7.08 -7.47
C GLU A 89 22.16 -5.92 -8.37
N ASN A 90 22.68 -5.87 -9.60
CA ASN A 90 22.35 -4.86 -10.61
C ASN A 90 20.86 -4.86 -10.95
N TYR A 91 20.24 -6.04 -11.06
CA TYR A 91 18.79 -6.16 -11.30
C TYR A 91 17.99 -5.49 -10.17
N TRP A 92 18.33 -5.80 -8.93
CA TRP A 92 17.64 -5.27 -7.76
C TRP A 92 17.84 -3.76 -7.60
N GLN A 93 19.03 -3.25 -7.90
CA GLN A 93 19.31 -1.82 -7.89
C GLN A 93 18.46 -1.07 -8.93
N VAL A 94 18.40 -1.56 -10.17
CA VAL A 94 17.57 -0.94 -11.23
C VAL A 94 16.09 -1.01 -10.87
N LEU A 95 15.61 -2.13 -10.33
CA LEU A 95 14.23 -2.29 -9.91
C LEU A 95 13.86 -1.37 -8.74
N ALA A 96 14.75 -1.24 -7.75
CA ALA A 96 14.56 -0.34 -6.62
C ALA A 96 14.47 1.12 -7.08
N GLU A 97 15.34 1.56 -7.99
CA GLU A 97 15.31 2.92 -8.51
C GLU A 97 14.05 3.19 -9.35
N ARG A 98 13.62 2.24 -10.18
CA ARG A 98 12.33 2.35 -10.90
C ARG A 98 11.15 2.48 -9.94
N ARG A 99 11.14 1.69 -8.86
CA ARG A 99 10.10 1.78 -7.81
C ARG A 99 10.17 3.11 -7.07
N ARG A 100 11.36 3.63 -6.78
CA ARG A 100 11.56 4.93 -6.15
C ARG A 100 10.96 6.06 -7.00
N ILE A 101 11.26 6.07 -8.30
CA ILE A 101 10.71 7.05 -9.25
C ILE A 101 9.18 6.93 -9.34
N ALA A 102 8.66 5.70 -9.46
CA ALA A 102 7.21 5.48 -9.50
C ALA A 102 6.53 5.99 -8.22
N LEU A 103 7.12 5.72 -7.06
CA LEU A 103 6.63 6.22 -5.77
C LEU A 103 6.65 7.74 -5.72
N GLU A 104 7.76 8.38 -6.08
CA GLU A 104 7.88 9.85 -6.14
C GLU A 104 6.79 10.48 -7.01
N ASN A 105 6.55 9.91 -8.20
CA ASN A 105 5.50 10.37 -9.10
C ASN A 105 4.11 10.23 -8.45
N THR A 106 3.82 9.09 -7.82
CA THR A 106 2.52 8.88 -7.14
C THR A 106 2.31 9.83 -5.97
N LEU A 107 3.34 10.10 -5.17
CA LEU A 107 3.27 11.02 -4.04
C LEU A 107 3.06 12.47 -4.51
N THR A 108 3.76 12.86 -5.58
CA THR A 108 3.60 14.18 -6.19
C THR A 108 2.19 14.38 -6.73
N GLU A 109 1.66 13.39 -7.44
CA GLU A 109 0.30 13.45 -7.97
C GLU A 109 -0.76 13.44 -6.86
N ASN A 110 -0.59 12.63 -5.82
CA ASN A 110 -1.50 12.64 -4.67
C ASN A 110 -1.55 14.02 -4.02
N LYS A 111 -0.40 14.66 -3.79
CA LYS A 111 -0.35 16.02 -3.24
C LYS A 111 -1.05 17.03 -4.16
N ARG A 112 -0.89 16.91 -5.47
CA ARG A 112 -1.57 17.76 -6.46
C ARG A 112 -3.09 17.58 -6.39
N LEU A 113 -3.56 16.32 -6.27
CA LEU A 113 -4.98 16.00 -6.16
C LEU A 113 -5.57 16.50 -4.84
N GLU A 114 -4.85 16.37 -3.72
CA GLU A 114 -5.27 16.91 -2.42
C GLU A 114 -5.51 18.43 -2.50
N GLN A 115 -4.55 19.18 -3.04
CA GLN A 115 -4.69 20.63 -3.26
C GLN A 115 -5.86 20.97 -4.17
N TYR A 116 -6.09 20.15 -5.20
CA TYR A 116 -7.21 20.36 -6.11
C TYR A 116 -8.56 20.14 -5.41
N VAL A 117 -8.70 19.07 -4.62
CA VAL A 117 -9.89 18.78 -3.82
C VAL A 117 -10.15 19.91 -2.83
N GLU A 118 -9.14 20.36 -2.08
CA GLU A 118 -9.26 21.49 -1.15
C GLU A 118 -9.79 22.74 -1.85
N SER A 119 -9.25 23.07 -3.02
CA SER A 119 -9.70 24.23 -3.81
C SER A 119 -11.15 24.10 -4.32
N LEU A 120 -11.61 22.87 -4.57
CA LEU A 120 -12.99 22.61 -5.00
C LEU A 120 -13.95 22.69 -3.83
N GLU A 121 -13.55 22.16 -2.67
CA GLU A 121 -14.34 22.21 -1.45
C GLU A 121 -14.55 23.66 -0.99
N GLU A 122 -13.51 24.50 -1.07
CA GLU A 122 -13.62 25.93 -0.77
C GLU A 122 -14.60 26.65 -1.71
N LYS A 123 -14.50 26.42 -3.03
CA LYS A 123 -15.44 27.00 -4.01
C LYS A 123 -16.86 26.54 -3.78
N LEU A 124 -17.06 25.26 -3.48
CA LEU A 124 -18.36 24.68 -3.17
C LEU A 124 -18.96 25.33 -1.91
N HIS A 125 -18.13 25.55 -0.88
CA HIS A 125 -18.54 26.25 0.32
C HIS A 125 -19.04 27.67 0.02
N VAL A 126 -18.26 28.46 -0.72
CA VAL A 126 -18.65 29.82 -1.14
C VAL A 126 -19.96 29.81 -1.93
N TYR A 127 -20.13 28.89 -2.89
CA TYR A 127 -21.37 28.81 -3.66
C TYR A 127 -22.58 28.43 -2.81
N LYS A 128 -22.40 27.61 -1.77
CA LYS A 128 -23.48 27.30 -0.83
C LYS A 128 -23.88 28.51 0.00
N GLU A 129 -22.92 29.30 0.47
CA GLU A 129 -23.21 30.53 1.22
C GLU A 129 -23.97 31.53 0.34
N MET A 130 -23.48 31.81 -0.87
CA MET A 130 -24.16 32.70 -1.81
C MET A 130 -25.58 32.23 -2.16
N LEU A 131 -25.78 30.92 -2.30
CA LEU A 131 -27.10 30.36 -2.56
C LEU A 131 -28.04 30.58 -1.37
N GLU A 132 -27.55 30.42 -0.15
CA GLU A 132 -28.35 30.63 1.05
C GLU A 132 -28.71 32.12 1.24
N GLU A 133 -27.75 33.03 1.06
CA GLU A 133 -28.01 34.47 1.04
C GLU A 133 -29.05 34.84 -0.03
N THR A 134 -28.96 34.26 -1.23
CA THR A 134 -29.91 34.50 -2.31
C THR A 134 -31.31 34.01 -1.95
N LYS A 135 -31.45 32.83 -1.32
CA LYS A 135 -32.75 32.36 -0.83
C LYS A 135 -33.35 33.32 0.20
N VAL A 136 -32.54 33.79 1.16
CA VAL A 136 -33.00 34.77 2.15
C VAL A 136 -33.50 36.04 1.47
N VAL A 137 -32.78 36.56 0.48
CA VAL A 137 -33.22 37.73 -0.29
C VAL A 137 -34.55 37.45 -1.02
N VAL A 138 -34.69 36.29 -1.66
CA VAL A 138 -35.93 35.89 -2.33
C VAL A 138 -37.09 35.80 -1.33
N GLU A 139 -36.88 35.21 -0.17
CA GLU A 139 -37.90 35.10 0.89
C GLU A 139 -38.36 36.48 1.36
N VAL A 140 -37.43 37.40 1.62
CA VAL A 140 -37.75 38.78 2.02
C VAL A 140 -38.56 39.48 0.93
N LEU A 141 -38.15 39.38 -0.34
CA LEU A 141 -38.88 39.97 -1.46
C LEU A 141 -40.28 39.38 -1.61
N GLN A 142 -40.44 38.07 -1.40
CA GLN A 142 -41.74 37.40 -1.42
C GLN A 142 -42.65 37.94 -0.32
N VAL A 143 -42.14 38.17 0.89
CA VAL A 143 -42.89 38.79 2.00
C VAL A 143 -43.29 40.22 1.69
N MET A 144 -42.45 40.99 0.99
CA MET A 144 -42.75 42.39 0.63
C MET A 144 -43.77 42.53 -0.50
N LEU A 145 -43.87 41.53 -1.38
CA LEU A 145 -44.80 41.52 -2.52
C LEU A 145 -46.17 40.91 -2.18
N ASN A 146 -46.27 40.20 -1.06
CA ASN A 146 -47.53 39.67 -0.52
C ASN A 146 -48.19 40.68 0.43
#